data_AF-A0A7W9ESZ3-F1
#
_entry.id   AF-A0A7W9ESZ3-F1
#
_cell.length_a   1.000
_cell.length_b   1.000
_cell.length_c   1.000
_cell.angle_alpha   90.00
_cell.angle_beta   90.00
_cell.angle_gamma   90.00
#
_symmetry.space_group_name_H-M   'P 1'
#
loop_
_entity.id
_entity.type
_entity.pdbx_description
1 polymer ?
#
loop_
_entity_poly.entity_id
_entity_poly.type
_entity_poly.pdbx_seq_one_letter_code
_entity_poly.pdbx_strand_id
1 'polypeptide(L)'
;MGSIISLAAVNPRMITGFGQTGPYAHRAGYNFIIQRMDGIMSMTGEPDGPPQKCGVAYPDLFTGTYRRSRALRRRDVTGQGAHIDMVLLNTQVAVIAGQALNWMTSDNVPHASAMDTPTSFPIRPLPARTGTDHRCRQ
;
A
#
# COMPACT_ATOMS: atom_id res chain seq x y z
N MET A 1 -32.25 -4.39 -19.24
CA MET A 1 -30.84 -4.85 -19.35
C MET A 1 -30.08 -3.80 -20.13
N GLY A 2 -29.17 -3.07 -19.47
CA GLY A 2 -28.40 -2.00 -20.10
C GLY A 2 -28.57 -0.68 -19.36
N SER A 3 -27.67 -0.38 -18.44
CA SER A 3 -27.10 0.95 -18.26
C SER A 3 -26.00 0.90 -17.19
N ILE A 4 -24.85 0.39 -17.60
CA ILE A 4 -23.55 0.67 -16.97
C ILE A 4 -23.09 2.12 -17.31
N ILE A 5 -23.96 2.94 -17.92
CA ILE A 5 -23.65 4.24 -18.54
C ILE A 5 -23.14 5.28 -17.52
N SER A 6 -23.40 5.14 -16.22
CA SER A 6 -23.03 6.20 -15.27
C SER A 6 -21.61 6.14 -14.69
N LEU A 7 -20.65 5.41 -15.29
CA LEU A 7 -19.26 5.44 -14.82
C LEU A 7 -18.32 6.32 -15.68
N ALA A 8 -18.74 6.75 -16.88
CA ALA A 8 -17.80 7.29 -17.89
C ALA A 8 -17.90 8.79 -18.19
N ALA A 9 -18.97 9.50 -17.81
CA ALA A 9 -19.34 10.71 -18.53
C ALA A 9 -18.89 12.08 -17.97
N VAL A 10 -18.39 12.23 -16.73
CA VAL A 10 -18.28 13.58 -16.13
C VAL A 10 -16.85 14.07 -15.84
N ASN A 11 -16.03 13.43 -14.99
CA ASN A 11 -14.61 13.77 -14.86
C ASN A 11 -13.90 12.73 -13.96
N PRO A 12 -12.65 12.33 -14.26
CA PRO A 12 -12.13 10.99 -14.01
C PRO A 12 -11.22 10.85 -12.76
N ARG A 13 -11.44 11.62 -11.69
CA ARG A 13 -10.66 11.55 -10.42
C ARG A 13 -11.08 10.37 -9.53
N MET A 14 -11.07 9.17 -10.09
CA MET A 14 -11.61 7.98 -9.44
C MET A 14 -10.71 7.38 -8.34
N ILE A 15 -9.45 7.82 -8.30
CA ILE A 15 -8.46 7.57 -7.25
C ILE A 15 -7.64 8.85 -7.15
N THR A 16 -7.47 9.37 -5.95
CA THR A 16 -6.66 10.57 -5.70
C THR A 16 -5.51 10.23 -4.76
N GLY A 17 -4.43 11.00 -4.86
CA GLY A 17 -3.27 10.80 -3.97
C GLY A 17 -3.59 11.10 -2.51
N PHE A 18 -4.23 12.24 -2.28
CA PHE A 18 -4.47 12.81 -0.95
C PHE A 18 -5.94 13.01 -0.59
N GLY A 19 -6.87 12.60 -1.45
CA GLY A 19 -8.29 12.86 -1.28
C GLY A 19 -8.77 14.09 -2.03
N GLN A 20 -10.09 14.24 -2.08
CA GLN A 20 -10.76 15.41 -2.62
C GLN A 20 -10.89 16.56 -1.60
N THR A 21 -10.58 16.27 -0.33
CA THR A 21 -10.70 17.20 0.80
C THR A 21 -9.41 17.25 1.62
N GLY A 22 -9.28 18.26 2.47
CA GLY A 22 -8.11 18.45 3.33
C GLY A 22 -6.97 19.25 2.68
N PRO A 23 -5.91 19.54 3.45
CA PRO A 23 -4.87 20.49 3.06
C PRO A 23 -4.04 20.05 1.85
N TYR A 24 -4.02 18.74 1.54
CA TYR A 24 -3.25 18.17 0.45
C TYR A 24 -4.08 17.81 -0.79
N ALA A 25 -5.39 18.09 -0.79
CA ALA A 25 -6.28 17.72 -1.90
C ALA A 25 -5.88 18.30 -3.27
N HIS A 26 -5.23 19.48 -3.26
CA HIS A 26 -4.75 20.14 -4.48
C HIS A 26 -3.42 19.58 -4.99
N ARG A 27 -2.75 18.71 -4.23
CA ARG A 27 -1.44 18.17 -4.59
C ARG A 27 -1.58 16.92 -5.45
N ALA A 28 -0.70 16.78 -6.44
CA ALA A 28 -0.55 15.53 -7.16
C ALA A 28 0.13 14.51 -6.24
N GLY A 29 -0.57 13.42 -5.90
CA GLY A 29 0.02 12.31 -5.15
C GLY A 29 0.30 11.14 -6.07
N TYR A 30 1.57 10.97 -6.40
CA TYR A 30 2.07 9.82 -7.16
C TYR A 30 2.57 8.73 -6.21
N ASN A 31 2.59 7.49 -6.69
CA ASN A 31 3.11 6.33 -5.99
C ASN A 31 4.37 6.61 -5.14
N PHE A 32 5.38 7.25 -5.72
CA PHE A 32 6.64 7.56 -5.01
C PHE A 32 6.44 8.55 -3.84
N ILE A 33 5.61 9.57 -4.03
CA ILE A 33 5.32 10.56 -2.98
C ILE A 33 4.54 9.88 -1.85
N ILE A 34 3.58 9.01 -2.18
CA ILE A 34 2.79 8.30 -1.19
C ILE A 34 3.64 7.32 -0.39
N GLN A 35 4.50 6.52 -1.04
CA GLN A 35 5.44 5.62 -0.35
C GLN A 35 6.44 6.35 0.56
N ARG A 36 6.73 7.61 0.25
CA ARG A 36 7.58 8.42 1.14
C ARG A 36 6.80 8.96 2.33
N MET A 37 5.52 9.27 2.14
CA MET A 37 4.66 9.89 3.16
C MET A 37 4.00 8.88 4.08
N ASP A 38 3.70 7.67 3.61
CA ASP A 38 3.16 6.60 4.43
C ASP A 38 4.22 6.00 5.37
N GLY A 39 5.51 6.15 5.05
CA GLY A 39 6.61 5.62 5.85
C GLY A 39 7.07 4.22 5.43
N ILE A 40 6.49 3.61 4.40
CA ILE A 40 6.90 2.27 3.94
C ILE A 40 8.36 2.25 3.50
N MET A 41 8.88 3.37 2.98
CA MET A 41 10.26 3.48 2.58
C MET A 41 11.26 3.38 3.74
N SER A 42 10.93 3.86 4.95
CA SER A 42 11.85 3.74 6.10
C SER A 42 12.00 2.29 6.55
N MET A 43 10.99 1.47 6.26
CA MET A 43 10.91 0.05 6.61
C MET A 43 11.40 -0.87 5.49
N THR A 44 11.75 -0.33 4.32
CA THR A 44 12.12 -1.11 3.14
C THR A 44 13.58 -0.87 2.78
N GLY A 45 14.35 -1.94 2.68
CA GLY A 45 15.77 -1.90 2.33
C GLY A 45 16.62 -2.73 3.29
N GLU A 46 17.93 -2.50 3.23
CA GLU A 46 18.87 -3.05 4.21
C GLU A 46 18.81 -2.24 5.52
N PRO A 47 19.06 -2.86 6.70
CA PRO A 47 18.93 -2.20 8.00
C PRO A 47 19.76 -0.92 8.15
N ASP A 48 20.99 -0.94 7.64
CA ASP A 48 21.92 0.20 7.65
C ASP A 48 21.97 0.93 6.28
N GLY A 49 21.06 0.56 5.37
CA GLY A 49 20.97 1.14 4.05
C GLY A 49 20.09 2.40 4.00
N PRO A 50 20.18 3.19 2.92
CA PRO A 50 19.24 4.28 2.70
C PRO A 50 17.80 3.72 2.51
N PRO A 51 16.75 4.44 2.95
CA PRO A 51 15.36 4.08 2.69
C PRO A 51 15.08 3.80 1.22
N GLN A 52 14.50 2.64 0.91
CA GLN A 52 14.24 2.22 -0.46
C GLN A 52 12.75 2.23 -0.77
N LYS A 53 12.40 2.55 -2.02
CA LYS A 53 11.03 2.38 -2.50
C LYS A 53 10.73 0.90 -2.68
N CYS A 54 9.47 0.51 -2.55
CA CYS A 54 9.04 -0.81 -2.99
C CYS A 54 9.31 -0.96 -4.50
N GLY A 55 9.67 -2.18 -4.91
CA GLY A 55 9.95 -2.49 -6.32
C GLY A 55 8.73 -2.34 -7.25
N VAL A 56 7.53 -2.27 -6.68
CA VAL A 56 6.24 -2.19 -7.38
C VAL A 56 5.49 -0.90 -7.08
N ALA A 57 4.43 -0.63 -7.84
CA ALA A 57 3.49 0.46 -7.62
C ALA A 57 2.57 0.17 -6.41
N TYR A 58 3.17 0.12 -5.22
CA TYR A 58 2.56 -0.35 -3.98
C TYR A 58 1.23 0.36 -3.64
N PRO A 59 1.20 1.71 -3.44
CA PRO A 59 -0.01 2.54 -3.43
C PRO A 59 -1.11 2.17 -4.41
N ASP A 60 -0.76 2.04 -5.69
CA ASP A 60 -1.74 1.86 -6.76
C ASP A 60 -2.37 0.47 -6.72
N LEU A 61 -1.56 -0.56 -6.45
CA LEU A 61 -2.01 -1.95 -6.38
C LEU A 61 -3.03 -2.17 -5.26
N PHE A 62 -2.72 -1.71 -4.05
CA PHE A 62 -3.64 -1.84 -2.92
C PHE A 62 -4.89 -1.00 -3.15
N THR A 63 -4.74 0.26 -3.53
CA THR A 63 -5.89 1.17 -3.69
C THR A 63 -6.83 0.71 -4.80
N GLY A 64 -6.28 0.24 -5.93
CA GLY A 64 -7.06 -0.34 -7.01
C GLY A 64 -7.83 -1.61 -6.59
N THR A 65 -7.16 -2.50 -5.85
CA THR A 65 -7.76 -3.74 -5.37
C THR A 65 -8.89 -3.46 -4.36
N TYR A 66 -8.65 -2.61 -3.36
CA TYR A 66 -9.68 -2.24 -2.39
C TYR A 66 -10.88 -1.55 -3.04
N ARG A 67 -10.64 -0.65 -4.00
CA ARG A 67 -11.70 0.02 -4.76
C ARG A 67 -12.58 -0.99 -5.47
N ARG A 68 -11.96 -1.92 -6.21
CA ARG A 68 -12.67 -2.96 -6.96
C ARG A 68 -13.50 -3.85 -6.03
N SER A 69 -12.89 -4.34 -4.96
CA SER A 69 -13.56 -5.23 -4.00
C SER A 69 -14.74 -4.54 -3.33
N ARG A 70 -14.62 -3.26 -2.95
CA ARG A 70 -15.73 -2.47 -2.38
C ARG A 70 -16.85 -2.23 -3.39
N ALA A 71 -16.52 -1.93 -4.65
CA ALA A 71 -17.50 -1.70 -5.70
C ALA A 71 -18.30 -2.97 -6.02
N LEU A 72 -17.61 -4.11 -6.15
CA LEU A 72 -18.24 -5.42 -6.35
C LEU A 72 -19.10 -5.80 -5.15
N ARG A 73 -18.57 -5.67 -3.93
CA ARG A 73 -19.33 -5.96 -2.71
C ARG A 73 -20.61 -5.13 -2.60
N ARG A 74 -20.56 -3.83 -2.92
CA ARG A 74 -21.76 -2.97 -2.90
C ARG A 74 -22.77 -3.41 -3.96
N ARG A 75 -22.32 -3.74 -5.17
CA ARG A 75 -23.18 -4.28 -6.22
C ARG A 75 -23.84 -5.58 -5.79
N ASP A 76 -23.11 -6.48 -5.14
CA ASP A 76 -23.65 -7.77 -4.72
C ASP A 76 -24.67 -7.65 -3.57
N VAL A 77 -24.54 -6.63 -2.69
CA VAL A 77 -25.54 -6.33 -1.64
C VAL A 77 -26.77 -5.63 -2.19
N THR A 78 -26.58 -4.61 -3.04
CA THR A 78 -27.62 -3.64 -3.38
C THR A 78 -28.21 -3.84 -4.78
N GLY A 79 -27.59 -4.67 -5.61
CA GLY A 79 -27.87 -4.78 -7.04
C GLY A 79 -27.37 -3.58 -7.86
N GLN A 80 -26.77 -2.56 -7.24
CA GLN A 80 -26.39 -1.30 -7.88
C GLN A 80 -24.89 -1.03 -7.82
N GLY A 81 -24.34 -0.51 -8.91
CA GLY A 81 -22.97 0.01 -8.95
C GLY A 81 -22.79 1.25 -8.06
N ALA A 82 -21.53 1.61 -7.82
CA ALA A 82 -21.19 2.69 -6.90
C ALA A 82 -19.98 3.48 -7.35
N HIS A 83 -20.05 4.80 -7.21
CA HIS A 83 -18.86 5.64 -7.20
C HIS A 83 -18.21 5.57 -5.81
N ILE A 84 -16.94 5.16 -5.77
CA ILE A 84 -16.16 5.04 -4.53
C ILE A 84 -14.91 5.89 -4.71
N ASP A 85 -14.85 7.00 -3.97
CA ASP A 85 -13.66 7.81 -3.86
C ASP A 85 -12.64 7.10 -2.98
N MET A 86 -11.44 6.88 -3.51
CA MET A 86 -10.37 6.16 -2.85
C MET A 86 -9.11 7.02 -2.84
N VAL A 87 -8.44 7.02 -1.70
CA VAL A 87 -7.24 7.82 -1.45
C VAL A 87 -6.03 6.91 -1.31
N LEU A 88 -4.98 7.18 -2.08
CA LEU A 88 -3.74 6.40 -2.03
C LEU A 88 -3.16 6.41 -0.61
N LEU A 89 -2.99 7.60 -0.01
CA LEU A 89 -2.40 7.74 1.33
C LEU A 89 -3.21 6.99 2.40
N ASN A 90 -4.53 7.15 2.42
CA ASN A 90 -5.37 6.48 3.43
C ASN A 90 -5.31 4.96 3.32
N THR A 91 -5.27 4.46 2.08
CA THR A 91 -5.13 3.02 1.85
C THR A 91 -3.80 2.53 2.38
N GLN A 92 -2.73 3.28 2.16
CA GLN A 92 -1.40 2.90 2.61
C GLN A 92 -1.24 2.93 4.13
N VAL A 93 -1.77 3.96 4.80
CA VAL A 93 -1.83 4.00 6.27
C VAL A 93 -2.55 2.76 6.84
N ALA A 94 -3.62 2.30 6.18
CA ALA A 94 -4.32 1.08 6.59
C ALA A 94 -3.49 -0.19 6.38
N VAL A 95 -2.68 -0.27 5.32
CA VAL A 95 -1.83 -1.44 5.03
C VAL A 95 -0.69 -1.56 6.05
N ILE A 96 -0.11 -0.44 6.50
CA ILE A 96 0.96 -0.43 7.50
C ILE A 96 0.45 -0.41 8.95
N ALA A 97 -0.85 -0.64 9.19
CA ALA A 97 -1.47 -0.45 10.50
C ALA A 97 -0.75 -1.14 11.67
N GLY A 98 -0.17 -2.33 11.44
CA GLY A 98 0.63 -3.03 12.46
C GLY A 98 1.88 -2.25 12.86
N GLN A 99 2.62 -1.71 11.87
CA GLN A 99 3.82 -0.91 12.14
C GLN A 99 3.48 0.48 12.66
N ALA A 100 2.38 1.08 12.19
CA ALA A 100 1.85 2.31 12.75
C ALA A 100 1.48 2.13 14.24
N LEU A 101 0.88 0.99 14.61
CA LEU A 101 0.57 0.68 16.01
C LEU A 101 1.84 0.53 16.86
N ASN A 102 2.87 -0.13 16.33
CA ASN A 102 4.15 -0.25 17.03
C ASN A 102 4.73 1.14 17.31
N TRP A 103 4.75 2.04 16.31
CA TRP A 103 5.18 3.41 16.51
C TRP A 103 4.33 4.15 17.56
N MET A 104 3.01 4.08 17.46
CA MET A 104 2.09 4.77 18.38
C MET A 104 2.18 4.29 19.84
N THR A 105 2.62 3.05 20.08
CA THR A 105 2.69 2.46 21.43
C THR A 105 4.09 2.48 22.03
N SER A 106 5.14 2.61 21.22
CA SER A 106 6.52 2.57 21.68
C SER A 106 7.31 3.86 21.43
N ASP A 107 6.73 4.83 20.73
CA ASP A 107 7.40 6.03 20.19
C ASP A 107 8.65 5.72 19.34
N ASN A 108 8.86 4.47 18.94
CA ASN A 108 9.98 4.06 18.12
C ASN A 108 9.60 4.07 16.64
N VAL A 109 10.35 4.81 15.82
CA VAL A 109 10.12 4.88 14.38
C VAL A 109 10.53 3.55 13.74
N PRO A 110 9.64 2.89 12.98
CA PRO A 110 9.99 1.65 12.31
C PRO A 110 11.07 1.89 11.24
N HIS A 111 12.14 1.13 11.36
CA HIS A 111 13.23 1.08 10.39
C HIS A 111 13.28 -0.30 9.72
N ALA A 112 13.97 -0.37 8.58
CA ALA A 112 14.24 -1.63 7.91
C ALA A 112 14.88 -2.59 8.92
N SER A 113 14.20 -3.70 9.22
CA SER A 113 14.75 -4.74 10.05
C SER A 113 15.40 -5.78 9.17
N ALA A 114 16.50 -6.36 9.63
CA ALA A 114 16.95 -7.63 9.06
C ALA A 114 15.76 -8.61 9.20
N MET A 115 15.61 -9.53 8.26
CA MET A 115 14.61 -10.59 8.35
C MET A 115 14.95 -11.64 9.44
N ASP A 116 15.73 -11.22 10.43
CA ASP A 116 16.08 -11.93 11.64
C ASP A 116 15.20 -11.36 12.77
N THR A 117 13.90 -11.67 12.75
CA THR A 117 13.08 -11.47 13.95
C THR A 117 13.48 -12.52 15.00
N PRO A 118 13.70 -12.14 16.27
CA PRO A 118 14.22 -13.05 17.30
C PRO A 118 13.29 -14.23 17.64
N THR A 119 12.03 -14.18 17.20
CA THR A 119 11.00 -15.19 17.44
C THR A 119 10.76 -16.15 16.28
N SER A 120 11.35 -15.90 15.12
CA SER A 120 11.31 -16.79 13.95
C SER A 120 12.66 -17.46 13.79
N PHE A 121 12.70 -18.76 13.47
CA PHE A 121 13.90 -19.45 12.98
C PHE A 121 14.65 -18.57 11.97
N PRO A 122 15.99 -18.64 11.84
CA PRO A 122 16.75 -17.68 11.04
C PRO A 122 16.30 -17.68 9.57
N ILE A 123 15.48 -16.70 9.19
CA ILE A 123 15.07 -16.45 7.80
C ILE A 123 16.02 -15.39 7.25
N ARG A 124 17.30 -15.76 7.10
CA ARG A 124 18.25 -14.90 6.41
C ARG A 124 18.29 -15.28 4.92
N PRO A 125 18.20 -14.32 3.99
CA PRO A 125 18.44 -14.62 2.58
C PRO A 125 19.87 -15.16 2.43
N LEU A 126 20.00 -16.40 1.96
CA LEU A 126 21.29 -17.02 1.70
C LEU A 126 21.73 -16.70 0.26
N PRO A 127 23.03 -16.44 0.04
CA PRO A 127 23.54 -16.28 -1.31
C PRO A 127 23.39 -17.61 -2.06
N ALA A 128 22.58 -17.61 -3.11
CA ALA A 128 22.49 -18.72 -4.05
C ALA A 128 23.11 -18.33 -5.39
N ARG A 129 23.55 -19.36 -6.13
CA ARG A 129 24.43 -19.26 -7.31
C ARG A 129 23.80 -18.52 -8.50
N THR A 130 22.49 -18.25 -8.45
CA THR A 130 21.70 -17.56 -9.49
C THR A 130 20.77 -16.48 -8.92
N GLY A 131 21.05 -15.98 -7.71
CA GLY A 131 20.16 -15.10 -6.94
C GLY A 131 19.72 -15.74 -5.62
N THR A 132 19.18 -14.96 -4.68
CA THR A 132 18.78 -15.43 -3.34
C THR A 132 17.62 -16.41 -3.44
N ASP A 133 17.88 -17.69 -3.15
CA ASP A 133 16.90 -18.76 -3.17
C ASP A 133 16.22 -18.88 -1.79
N HIS A 134 14.89 -18.83 -1.78
CA HIS A 134 14.08 -18.95 -0.57
C HIS A 134 13.76 -20.39 -0.19
N ARG A 135 14.14 -21.39 -1.01
CA ARG A 135 13.90 -22.81 -0.70
C ARG A 135 14.96 -23.71 -1.32
N CYS A 136 16.05 -23.97 -0.60
CA CYS A 136 16.78 -25.21 -0.83
C CYS A 136 17.46 -25.73 0.45
N ARG A 137 17.01 -26.93 0.86
CA ARG A 137 17.59 -27.89 1.81
C ARG A 137 17.27 -27.72 3.30
N GLN A 138 16.10 -28.26 3.68
CA GLN A 138 16.10 -29.42 4.58
C GLN A 138 15.64 -30.63 3.79
#